data_AF-A0A4Z2CP72-F1
#
_entry.id   AF-A0A4Z2CP72-F1
#
_cell.length_a   1.000
_cell.length_b   1.000
_cell.length_c   1.000
_cell.angle_alpha   90.00
_cell.angle_beta   90.00
_cell.angle_gamma   90.00
#
_symmetry.space_group_name_H-M   'P 1'
#
loop_
_entity.id
_entity.type
_entity.pdbx_description
1 polymer ?
#
loop_
_entity_poly.entity_id
_entity_poly.type
_entity_poly.pdbx_seq_one_letter_code
_entity_poly.pdbx_strand_id
1 'polypeptide(L)'
;MASRNDGIQLLLQAEKSASEKVNEAKRRKAKRLKEAKAEAQAEIEAERAERERHFKICEDKVLGRRSEIESQIQKLTQEIINTQTASVNLHKEDAINMLLNCEYKAELHYRCTKTAQEIANSEQCEINMDVICLVTELVFRFYQVLATDLETFSRHAKRSTITAEDVFCFVRRNPKLLQHLVDYHRNHFEDNKPESPDLVNETSKTKPKQKVSRKKSNMNVTDSSEYNKPEEAAQNV
;
A
#
# COMPACT_ATOMS: atom_id res chain seq x y z
N MET A 1 85.33 60.07 -35.27
CA MET A 1 85.13 58.90 -34.39
C MET A 1 83.65 58.79 -34.00
N ALA A 2 82.77 58.38 -34.92
CA ALA A 2 81.31 58.24 -34.66
C ALA A 2 80.69 56.95 -35.24
N SER A 3 81.28 56.38 -36.30
CA SER A 3 80.72 55.25 -37.06
C SER A 3 80.66 53.89 -36.34
N ARG A 4 81.43 53.66 -35.25
CA ARG A 4 81.44 52.37 -34.55
C ARG A 4 80.23 52.16 -33.63
N ASN A 5 79.59 53.24 -33.15
CA ASN A 5 78.48 53.15 -32.20
C ASN A 5 77.13 52.94 -32.90
N ASP A 6 76.96 53.50 -34.10
CA ASP A 6 75.71 53.42 -34.87
C ASP A 6 75.41 51.99 -35.37
N GLY A 7 76.45 51.22 -35.73
CA GLY A 7 76.28 49.83 -36.16
C GLY A 7 75.79 48.90 -35.05
N ILE A 8 76.22 49.12 -33.81
CA ILE A 8 75.77 48.34 -32.64
C ILE A 8 74.30 48.67 -32.33
N GLN A 9 73.91 49.95 -32.39
CA GLN A 9 72.52 50.35 -32.16
C GLN A 9 71.57 49.77 -33.21
N LEU A 10 71.97 49.69 -34.48
CA LEU A 10 71.16 49.09 -35.53
C LEU A 10 70.94 47.58 -35.30
N LEU A 11 71.97 46.87 -34.85
CA LEU A 11 71.86 45.45 -34.49
C LEU A 11 70.96 45.22 -33.28
N LEU A 12 71.06 46.07 -32.25
CA LEU A 12 70.16 46.02 -31.09
C LEU A 12 68.70 46.32 -31.47
N GLN A 13 68.48 47.25 -32.40
CA GLN A 13 67.15 47.54 -32.93
C GLN A 13 66.61 46.35 -33.74
N ALA A 14 67.44 45.74 -34.59
CA ALA A 14 67.08 44.54 -35.34
C ALA A 14 66.78 43.34 -34.43
N GLU A 15 67.57 43.14 -33.37
CA GLU A 15 67.35 42.13 -32.34
C GLU A 15 66.02 42.34 -31.62
N LYS A 16 65.74 43.59 -31.21
CA LYS A 16 64.46 43.95 -30.60
C LYS A 16 63.28 43.69 -31.54
N SER A 17 63.37 44.12 -32.80
CA SER A 17 62.32 43.87 -33.81
C SER A 17 62.13 42.38 -34.12
N ALA A 18 63.21 41.58 -34.14
CA ALA A 18 63.12 40.13 -34.32
C ALA A 18 62.45 39.46 -33.10
N SER A 19 62.85 39.86 -31.88
CA SER A 19 62.26 39.38 -30.62
C SER A 19 60.77 39.70 -30.54
N GLU A 20 60.37 40.92 -30.92
CA GLU A 20 58.96 41.33 -30.98
C GLU A 20 58.15 40.48 -31.97
N LYS A 21 58.67 40.23 -33.18
CA LYS A 21 58.02 39.33 -34.16
C LYS A 21 57.84 37.90 -33.63
N VAL A 22 58.85 37.35 -32.95
CA VAL A 22 58.77 36.02 -32.34
C VAL A 22 57.76 35.98 -31.19
N ASN A 23 57.75 37.01 -30.34
CA ASN A 23 56.81 37.11 -29.22
C ASN A 23 55.38 37.28 -29.71
N GLU A 24 55.17 38.05 -30.78
CA GLU A 24 53.87 38.17 -31.44
C GLU A 24 53.40 36.82 -32.00
N ALA A 25 54.26 36.07 -32.68
CA ALA A 25 53.94 34.73 -33.19
C ALA A 25 53.58 33.76 -32.05
N LYS A 26 54.33 33.78 -30.94
CA LYS A 26 54.02 32.98 -29.74
C LYS A 26 52.66 33.36 -29.13
N ARG A 27 52.37 34.67 -29.01
CA ARG A 27 51.07 35.17 -28.52
C ARG A 27 49.92 34.74 -29.44
N ARG A 28 50.07 34.83 -30.76
CA ARG A 28 49.06 34.38 -31.74
C ARG A 28 48.80 32.87 -31.63
N LYS A 29 49.84 32.04 -31.50
CA LYS A 29 49.70 30.59 -31.30
C LYS A 29 48.97 30.27 -29.99
N ALA A 30 49.36 30.92 -28.89
CA ALA A 30 48.70 30.72 -27.59
C ALA A 30 47.22 31.16 -27.63
N LYS A 31 46.91 32.26 -28.32
CA LYS A 31 45.54 32.74 -28.52
C LYS A 31 44.69 31.73 -29.28
N ARG A 32 45.17 31.23 -30.43
CA ARG A 32 44.45 30.22 -31.22
C ARG A 32 44.22 28.93 -30.43
N LEU A 33 45.19 28.50 -29.63
CA LEU A 33 45.04 27.32 -28.79
C LEU A 33 44.03 27.52 -27.66
N LYS A 34 43.92 28.74 -27.11
CA LYS A 34 42.90 29.09 -26.13
C LYS A 34 41.51 29.19 -26.77
N GLU A 35 41.40 29.80 -27.94
CA GLU A 35 40.16 29.90 -28.71
C GLU A 35 39.63 28.50 -29.07
N ALA A 36 40.48 27.62 -29.63
CA ALA A 36 40.09 26.25 -29.97
C ALA A 36 39.63 25.44 -28.74
N LYS A 37 40.28 25.62 -27.58
CA LYS A 37 39.84 24.98 -26.34
C LYS A 37 38.50 25.51 -25.84
N ALA A 38 38.29 26.83 -25.93
CA ALA A 38 37.04 27.45 -25.52
C ALA A 38 35.88 27.04 -26.42
N GLU A 39 36.11 26.96 -27.73
CA GLU A 39 35.11 26.51 -28.71
C GLU A 39 34.73 25.04 -28.52
N ALA A 40 35.72 24.14 -28.38
CA ALA A 40 35.45 22.73 -28.10
C ALA A 40 34.71 22.54 -26.77
N GLN A 41 35.05 23.31 -25.73
CA GLN A 41 34.36 23.26 -24.45
C GLN A 41 32.91 23.75 -24.57
N ALA A 42 32.67 24.83 -25.33
CA ALA A 42 31.33 25.34 -25.58
C ALA A 42 30.46 24.34 -26.36
N GLU A 43 31.03 23.63 -27.34
CA GLU A 43 30.33 22.58 -28.09
C GLU A 43 29.95 21.39 -27.19
N ILE A 44 30.88 20.94 -26.34
CA ILE A 44 30.61 19.88 -25.34
C ILE A 44 29.50 20.30 -24.38
N GLU A 45 29.49 21.55 -23.92
CA GLU A 45 28.47 22.07 -23.03
C GLU A 45 27.10 22.18 -23.70
N ALA A 46 27.05 22.60 -24.97
CA ALA A 46 25.82 22.64 -25.76
C ALA A 46 25.22 21.24 -25.94
N GLU A 47 26.03 20.26 -26.31
CA GLU A 47 25.58 18.88 -26.51
C GLU A 47 25.16 18.21 -25.19
N ARG A 48 25.86 18.51 -24.09
CA ARG A 48 25.46 18.09 -22.75
C ARG A 48 24.10 18.70 -22.38
N ALA A 49 23.90 19.99 -22.62
CA ALA A 49 22.63 20.66 -22.31
C ALA A 49 21.47 20.07 -23.14
N GLU A 50 21.70 19.71 -24.40
CA GLU A 50 20.69 19.07 -25.24
C GLU A 50 20.34 17.66 -24.74
N ARG A 51 21.35 16.83 -24.40
CA ARG A 51 21.13 15.51 -23.80
C ARG A 51 20.40 15.58 -22.47
N GLU A 52 20.74 16.54 -21.62
CA GLU A 52 20.07 16.77 -20.34
C GLU A 52 18.59 17.14 -20.54
N ARG A 53 18.28 18.00 -21.53
CA ARG A 53 16.89 18.32 -21.90
C ARG A 53 16.12 17.08 -22.34
N HIS A 54 16.73 16.25 -23.20
CA HIS A 54 16.10 15.01 -23.65
C HIS A 54 15.88 14.03 -22.49
N PHE A 55 16.87 13.90 -21.60
CA PHE A 55 16.77 13.07 -20.40
C PHE A 55 15.60 13.52 -19.51
N LYS A 56 15.48 14.82 -19.24
CA LYS A 56 14.40 15.40 -18.44
C LYS A 56 13.01 15.10 -19.03
N ILE A 57 12.86 15.24 -20.36
CA ILE A 57 11.60 14.92 -21.05
C ILE A 57 11.25 13.43 -20.89
N CYS A 58 12.24 12.54 -20.99
CA CYS A 58 12.04 11.11 -20.76
C CYS A 58 11.69 10.80 -19.30
N GLU A 59 12.36 11.44 -18.35
CA GLU A 59 12.12 11.31 -16.92
C GLU A 59 10.67 11.69 -16.57
N ASP A 60 10.21 12.86 -17.02
CA ASP A 60 8.84 13.34 -16.78
C ASP A 60 7.79 12.38 -17.35
N LYS A 61 8.03 11.82 -18.55
CA LYS A 61 7.15 10.81 -19.16
C LYS A 61 7.10 9.52 -18.36
N VAL A 62 8.23 9.06 -17.80
CA VAL A 62 8.29 7.82 -17.01
C VAL A 62 7.67 8.01 -15.64
N LEU A 63 7.92 9.13 -14.97
CA LEU A 63 7.31 9.47 -13.69
C LEU A 63 5.78 9.59 -13.79
N GLY A 64 5.29 10.22 -14.86
CA GLY A 64 3.84 10.31 -15.12
C GLY A 64 3.18 8.93 -15.30
N ARG A 65 3.80 8.04 -16.08
CA ARG A 65 3.28 6.69 -16.33
C ARG A 65 3.13 5.85 -15.07
N ARG A 66 4.06 5.97 -14.11
CA ARG A 66 4.00 5.19 -12.87
C ARG A 66 2.76 5.54 -12.05
N SER A 67 2.46 6.83 -11.90
CA SER A 67 1.28 7.30 -11.18
C SER A 67 -0.01 6.91 -11.90
N GLU A 68 -0.01 6.97 -13.23
CA GLU A 68 -1.18 6.60 -14.04
C GLU A 68 -1.50 5.10 -13.95
N ILE A 69 -0.48 4.25 -14.06
CA ILE A 69 -0.63 2.79 -13.91
C ILE A 69 -1.15 2.44 -12.52
N GLU A 70 -0.59 3.05 -11.47
CA GLU A 70 -1.05 2.83 -10.09
C GLU A 70 -2.52 3.22 -9.91
N SER A 71 -2.93 4.36 -10.46
CA SER A 71 -4.33 4.81 -10.41
C SER A 71 -5.28 3.87 -11.17
N GLN A 72 -4.87 3.37 -12.35
CA GLN A 72 -5.65 2.40 -13.11
C GLN A 72 -5.79 1.07 -12.36
N ILE A 73 -4.72 0.57 -11.74
CA ILE A 73 -4.75 -0.66 -10.93
C ILE A 73 -5.71 -0.49 -9.75
N GLN A 74 -5.62 0.64 -9.05
CA GLN A 74 -6.51 0.92 -7.91
C GLN A 74 -7.98 0.97 -8.36
N LYS A 75 -8.27 1.65 -9.46
CA LYS A 75 -9.62 1.73 -10.02
C LYS A 75 -10.18 0.36 -10.38
N LEU A 76 -9.42 -0.45 -11.13
CA LEU A 76 -9.83 -1.81 -11.51
C LEU A 76 -10.04 -2.70 -10.28
N THR A 77 -9.13 -2.60 -9.30
CA THR A 77 -9.25 -3.35 -8.04
C THR A 77 -10.53 -2.98 -7.31
N GLN A 78 -10.86 -1.69 -7.23
CA GLN A 78 -12.08 -1.23 -6.59
C GLN A 78 -13.35 -1.69 -7.34
N GLU A 79 -13.34 -1.65 -8.67
CA GLU A 79 -14.45 -2.16 -9.49
C GLU A 79 -14.67 -3.68 -9.29
N ILE A 80 -13.59 -4.46 -9.22
CA ILE A 80 -13.65 -5.90 -8.93
C ILE A 80 -14.22 -6.15 -7.53
N ILE A 81 -13.72 -5.45 -6.51
CA ILE A 81 -14.23 -5.57 -5.14
C ILE A 81 -15.72 -5.23 -5.09
N ASN A 82 -16.15 -4.15 -5.76
CA ASN A 82 -17.55 -3.75 -5.77
C ASN A 82 -18.43 -4.81 -6.45
N THR A 83 -17.97 -5.34 -7.58
CA THR A 83 -18.68 -6.40 -8.33
C THR A 83 -18.79 -7.68 -7.51
N GLN A 84 -17.69 -8.12 -6.88
CA GLN A 84 -17.67 -9.28 -6.00
C GLN A 84 -18.59 -9.08 -4.79
N THR A 85 -18.54 -7.90 -4.16
CA THR A 85 -19.40 -7.56 -3.03
C THR A 85 -20.88 -7.62 -3.41
N ALA A 86 -21.25 -7.07 -4.57
CA ALA A 86 -22.62 -7.12 -5.08
C ALA A 86 -23.07 -8.57 -5.33
N SER A 87 -22.23 -9.40 -5.95
CA SER A 87 -22.53 -10.81 -6.21
C SER A 87 -22.70 -11.60 -4.91
N VAL A 88 -21.82 -11.40 -3.92
CA VAL A 88 -21.95 -12.03 -2.60
C VAL A 88 -23.25 -11.62 -1.93
N ASN A 89 -23.57 -10.33 -1.90
CA ASN A 89 -24.80 -9.86 -1.27
C ASN A 89 -26.06 -10.40 -1.96
N LEU A 90 -26.05 -10.54 -3.28
CA LEU A 90 -27.17 -11.09 -4.04
C LEU A 90 -27.42 -12.56 -3.69
N HIS A 91 -26.37 -13.37 -3.59
CA HIS A 91 -26.49 -14.81 -3.38
C HIS A 91 -26.39 -15.25 -1.92
N LYS A 92 -26.12 -14.32 -1.00
CA LYS A 92 -25.93 -14.61 0.42
C LYS A 92 -27.14 -15.35 1.01
N GLU A 93 -28.33 -14.78 0.84
CA GLU A 93 -29.55 -15.35 1.42
C GLU A 93 -29.90 -16.69 0.78
N ASP A 94 -29.73 -16.85 -0.53
CA ASP A 94 -29.95 -18.12 -1.22
C ASP A 94 -28.98 -19.21 -0.77
N ALA A 95 -27.70 -18.89 -0.60
CA ALA A 95 -26.70 -19.84 -0.10
C ALA A 95 -26.97 -20.23 1.36
N ILE A 96 -27.36 -19.27 2.19
CA ILE A 96 -27.78 -19.53 3.58
C ILE A 96 -29.01 -20.42 3.59
N ASN A 97 -30.03 -20.11 2.79
CA ASN A 97 -31.25 -20.91 2.69
C ASN A 97 -30.99 -22.31 2.14
N MET A 98 -30.09 -22.47 1.17
CA MET A 98 -29.66 -23.77 0.66
C MET A 98 -28.98 -24.60 1.76
N LEU A 99 -28.09 -23.99 2.54
CA LEU A 99 -27.42 -24.66 3.67
C LEU A 99 -28.37 -24.98 4.83
N LEU A 100 -29.40 -24.15 5.03
CA LEU A 100 -30.39 -24.33 6.09
C LEU A 100 -31.57 -25.23 5.69
N ASN A 101 -31.82 -25.42 4.39
CA ASN A 101 -32.97 -26.17 3.92
C ASN A 101 -32.81 -27.68 4.15
N CYS A 102 -33.55 -28.13 5.16
CA CYS A 102 -34.38 -29.34 5.21
C CYS A 102 -33.74 -30.73 5.41
N GLU A 103 -32.42 -30.90 5.53
CA GLU A 103 -31.88 -32.18 6.03
C GLU A 103 -31.78 -32.23 7.57
N TYR A 104 -31.48 -31.09 8.20
CA TYR A 104 -31.20 -31.07 9.64
C TYR A 104 -32.41 -31.31 10.53
N LYS A 105 -33.62 -30.93 10.12
CA LYS A 105 -34.82 -31.12 10.96
C LYS A 105 -35.28 -32.57 10.98
N ALA A 106 -35.20 -33.27 9.85
CA ALA A 106 -35.49 -34.69 9.77
C ALA A 106 -34.45 -35.51 10.56
N GLU A 107 -33.17 -35.19 10.40
CA GLU A 107 -32.09 -35.80 11.19
C GLU A 107 -32.24 -35.51 12.69
N LEU A 108 -32.56 -34.27 13.06
CA LEU A 108 -32.79 -33.89 14.45
C LEU A 108 -33.99 -34.65 15.03
N HIS A 109 -35.08 -34.78 14.27
CA HIS A 109 -36.23 -35.56 14.68
C HIS A 109 -35.85 -37.03 14.91
N TYR A 110 -35.10 -37.63 13.99
CA TYR A 110 -34.59 -38.99 14.15
C TYR A 110 -33.78 -39.16 15.44
N ARG A 111 -32.87 -38.21 15.73
CA ARG A 111 -32.07 -38.22 16.96
C ARG A 111 -32.93 -38.06 18.21
N CYS A 112 -33.87 -37.12 18.22
CA CYS A 112 -34.81 -36.94 19.33
C CYS A 112 -35.64 -38.20 19.56
N THR A 113 -36.11 -38.87 18.51
CA THR A 113 -36.83 -40.14 18.60
C THR A 113 -35.96 -41.26 19.18
N LYS A 114 -34.69 -41.36 18.78
CA LYS A 114 -33.75 -42.34 19.35
C LYS A 114 -33.51 -42.12 20.85
N THR A 115 -33.25 -40.88 21.26
CA THR A 115 -33.07 -40.55 22.68
C THR A 115 -34.36 -40.77 23.48
N ALA A 116 -35.53 -40.42 22.93
CA ALA A 116 -36.80 -40.70 23.55
C ALA A 116 -37.03 -42.21 23.73
N GLN A 117 -36.67 -43.03 22.74
CA GLN A 117 -36.76 -44.49 22.84
C GLN A 117 -35.84 -45.07 23.93
N GLU A 118 -34.62 -44.54 24.06
CA GLU A 118 -33.68 -44.95 25.11
C GLU A 118 -34.25 -44.65 26.51
N ILE A 119 -34.83 -43.46 26.71
CA ILE A 119 -35.47 -43.06 27.97
C ILE A 119 -36.75 -43.88 28.23
N ALA A 120 -37.57 -44.10 27.21
CA ALA A 120 -38.77 -44.93 27.31
C ALA A 120 -38.43 -46.35 27.79
N ASN A 121 -37.33 -46.92 27.29
CA ASN A 121 -36.84 -48.23 27.69
C ASN A 121 -36.30 -48.26 29.13
N SER A 122 -35.58 -47.21 29.56
CA SER A 122 -35.02 -47.15 30.92
C SER A 122 -36.09 -46.94 31.98
N GLU A 123 -37.07 -46.08 31.68
CA GLU A 123 -38.15 -45.72 32.61
C GLU A 123 -39.40 -46.60 32.47
N GLN A 124 -39.39 -47.58 31.55
CA GLN A 124 -40.53 -48.45 31.22
C GLN A 124 -41.82 -47.66 30.95
N CYS A 125 -41.73 -46.59 30.16
CA CYS A 125 -42.85 -45.73 29.81
C CYS A 125 -42.97 -45.54 28.30
N GLU A 126 -44.15 -45.15 27.82
CA GLU A 126 -44.34 -44.77 26.42
C GLU A 126 -44.31 -43.24 26.30
N ILE A 127 -43.47 -42.74 25.39
CA ILE A 127 -43.40 -41.32 25.07
C ILE A 127 -44.22 -41.06 23.81
N ASN A 128 -45.23 -40.21 23.95
CA ASN A 128 -46.08 -39.82 22.83
C ASN A 128 -45.26 -39.11 21.74
N MET A 129 -45.55 -39.44 20.47
CA MET A 129 -44.92 -38.81 19.31
C MET A 129 -45.04 -37.27 19.32
N ASP A 130 -46.15 -36.74 19.81
CA ASP A 130 -46.36 -35.29 19.94
C ASP A 130 -45.32 -34.64 20.85
N VAL A 131 -44.92 -35.33 21.93
CA VAL A 131 -43.85 -34.86 22.83
C VAL A 131 -42.51 -34.86 22.10
N ILE A 132 -42.22 -35.90 21.33
CA ILE A 132 -40.98 -36.00 20.54
C ILE A 132 -40.93 -34.88 19.48
N CYS A 133 -42.04 -34.62 18.79
CA CYS A 133 -42.19 -33.52 17.84
C CYS A 133 -41.97 -32.16 18.53
N LEU A 134 -42.58 -31.93 19.69
CA LEU A 134 -42.41 -30.70 20.48
C LEU A 134 -40.95 -30.49 20.90
N VAL A 135 -40.29 -31.53 21.40
CA VAL A 135 -38.87 -31.48 21.76
C VAL A 135 -38.01 -31.18 20.53
N THR A 136 -38.29 -31.82 19.40
CA THR A 136 -37.59 -31.57 18.12
C THR A 136 -37.70 -30.10 17.73
N GLU A 137 -38.89 -29.51 17.78
CA GLU A 137 -39.11 -28.09 17.46
C GLU A 137 -38.39 -27.15 18.44
N LEU A 138 -38.40 -27.47 19.74
CA LEU A 138 -37.71 -26.67 20.75
C LEU A 138 -36.20 -26.66 20.53
N VAL A 139 -35.60 -27.83 20.28
CA VAL A 139 -34.16 -27.95 20.02
C VAL A 139 -33.80 -27.27 18.69
N PHE A 140 -34.63 -27.41 17.66
CA PHE A 140 -34.41 -26.74 16.38
C PHE A 140 -34.41 -25.22 16.53
N ARG A 141 -35.40 -24.65 17.23
CA ARG A 141 -35.42 -23.21 17.54
C ARG A 141 -34.22 -22.78 18.39
N PHE A 142 -33.80 -23.59 19.35
CA PHE A 142 -32.60 -23.32 20.15
C PHE A 142 -31.35 -23.25 19.26
N TYR A 143 -31.20 -24.15 18.28
CA TYR A 143 -30.07 -24.12 17.33
C TYR A 143 -30.09 -22.86 16.45
N GLN A 144 -31.25 -22.42 15.98
CA GLN A 144 -31.37 -21.17 15.23
C GLN A 144 -30.93 -19.96 16.05
N VAL A 145 -31.34 -19.89 17.32
CA VAL A 145 -30.91 -18.83 18.24
C VAL A 145 -29.42 -18.94 18.53
N LEU A 146 -28.88 -20.15 18.74
CA LEU A 146 -27.46 -20.35 18.99
C LEU A 146 -26.59 -19.94 17.78
N ALA A 147 -27.05 -20.23 16.56
CA ALA A 147 -26.35 -19.85 15.33
C ALA A 147 -26.25 -18.33 15.18
N THR A 148 -27.38 -17.62 15.35
CA THR A 148 -27.41 -16.15 15.32
C THR A 148 -26.57 -15.51 16.44
N ASP A 149 -26.55 -16.15 17.60
CA ASP A 149 -25.71 -15.72 18.72
C ASP A 149 -24.23 -15.87 18.45
N LEU A 150 -23.80 -17.00 17.88
CA LEU A 150 -22.41 -17.23 17.52
C LEU A 150 -21.91 -16.21 16.50
N GLU A 151 -22.72 -15.89 15.49
CA GLU A 151 -22.40 -14.83 14.54
C GLU A 151 -22.21 -13.50 15.26
N THR A 152 -23.16 -13.14 16.12
CA THR A 152 -23.10 -11.88 16.88
C THR A 152 -21.85 -11.85 17.76
N PHE A 153 -21.58 -12.90 18.55
CA PHE A 153 -20.41 -12.96 19.42
C PHE A 153 -19.07 -12.93 18.66
N SER A 154 -19.01 -13.52 17.46
CA SER A 154 -17.79 -13.51 16.65
C SER A 154 -17.29 -12.10 16.31
N ARG A 155 -18.20 -11.13 16.14
CA ARG A 155 -17.88 -9.72 15.87
C ARG A 155 -17.23 -9.01 17.06
N HIS A 156 -17.44 -9.52 18.27
CA HIS A 156 -16.95 -8.95 19.53
C HIS A 156 -15.78 -9.74 20.13
N ALA A 157 -15.59 -11.00 19.73
CA ALA A 157 -14.66 -11.96 20.33
C ALA A 157 -13.14 -11.61 20.25
N LYS A 158 -12.76 -10.59 19.49
CA LYS A 158 -11.34 -10.17 19.33
C LYS A 158 -10.98 -8.86 20.02
N ARG A 159 -11.89 -8.27 20.80
CA ARG A 159 -11.62 -7.03 21.53
C ARG A 159 -10.87 -7.35 22.83
N SER A 160 -9.82 -6.58 23.13
CA SER A 160 -9.06 -6.68 24.38
C SER A 160 -9.65 -5.85 25.52
N THR A 161 -10.55 -4.90 25.20
CA THR A 161 -11.20 -3.99 26.14
C THR A 161 -12.71 -4.06 25.92
N ILE A 162 -13.48 -4.18 27.00
CA ILE A 162 -14.94 -4.25 26.97
C ILE A 162 -15.51 -2.84 26.71
N THR A 163 -16.46 -2.75 25.79
CA THR A 163 -17.12 -1.52 25.30
C THR A 163 -18.64 -1.58 25.53
N ALA A 164 -19.33 -0.45 25.35
CA ALA A 164 -20.80 -0.39 25.47
C ALA A 164 -21.51 -1.35 24.49
N GLU A 165 -20.96 -1.51 23.28
CA GLU A 165 -21.41 -2.46 22.28
C GLU A 165 -21.39 -3.92 22.77
N ASP A 166 -20.43 -4.28 23.62
CA ASP A 166 -20.36 -5.64 24.18
C ASP A 166 -21.47 -5.87 25.22
N VAL A 167 -21.87 -4.81 25.94
CA VAL A 167 -23.01 -4.82 26.87
C VAL A 167 -24.33 -4.93 26.10
N PHE A 168 -24.48 -4.20 24.99
CA PHE A 168 -25.63 -4.32 24.08
C PHE A 168 -25.75 -5.73 23.50
N CYS A 169 -24.62 -6.28 23.04
CA CYS A 169 -24.55 -7.66 22.58
C CYS A 169 -25.01 -8.64 23.67
N PHE A 170 -24.67 -8.42 24.93
CA PHE A 170 -25.10 -9.27 26.05
C PHE A 170 -26.62 -9.25 26.24
N VAL A 171 -27.27 -8.08 26.16
CA VAL A 171 -28.72 -7.94 26.36
C VAL A 171 -29.56 -8.14 25.09
N ARG A 172 -28.94 -8.49 23.95
CA ARG A 172 -29.59 -8.58 22.62
C ARG A 172 -30.90 -9.40 22.57
N ARG A 173 -31.01 -10.43 23.44
CA ARG A 173 -32.21 -11.30 23.51
C ARG A 173 -33.41 -10.63 24.20
N ASN A 174 -33.21 -9.46 24.82
CA ASN A 174 -34.28 -8.65 25.41
C ASN A 174 -34.34 -7.28 24.71
N PRO A 175 -35.18 -7.14 23.66
CA PRO A 175 -35.23 -5.93 22.84
C PRO A 175 -35.59 -4.67 23.63
N LYS A 176 -36.47 -4.79 24.63
CA LYS A 176 -36.87 -3.66 25.49
C LYS A 176 -35.69 -3.17 26.32
N LEU A 177 -34.97 -4.09 26.96
CA LEU A 177 -33.79 -3.75 27.75
C LEU A 177 -32.66 -3.21 26.88
N LEU A 178 -32.45 -3.81 25.71
CA LEU A 178 -31.49 -3.31 24.72
C LEU A 178 -31.80 -1.86 24.34
N GLN A 179 -33.06 -1.56 23.99
CA GLN A 179 -33.47 -0.21 23.63
C GLN A 179 -33.19 0.78 24.77
N HIS A 180 -33.59 0.45 25.99
CA HIS A 180 -33.34 1.30 27.15
C HIS A 180 -31.84 1.56 27.38
N LEU A 181 -30.98 0.54 27.23
CA LEU A 181 -29.54 0.70 27.41
C LEU A 181 -28.88 1.50 26.28
N VAL A 182 -29.35 1.34 25.04
CA VAL A 182 -28.91 2.12 23.89
C VAL A 182 -29.29 3.59 24.06
N ASP A 183 -30.54 3.88 24.45
CA ASP A 183 -31.01 5.25 24.68
C ASP A 183 -30.27 5.91 25.85
N TYR A 184 -30.04 5.16 26.94
CA TYR A 184 -29.23 5.63 28.06
C TYR A 184 -27.80 5.98 27.61
N HIS A 185 -27.17 5.11 26.82
CA HIS A 185 -25.82 5.36 26.33
C HIS A 185 -25.77 6.59 25.41
N ARG A 186 -26.73 6.74 24.50
CA ARG A 186 -26.84 7.90 23.61
C ARG A 186 -26.94 9.21 24.39
N ASN A 187 -27.89 9.29 25.32
CA ASN A 187 -28.18 10.52 26.06
C ASN A 187 -27.08 10.93 27.06
N HIS A 188 -26.23 10.00 27.50
CA HIS A 188 -25.19 10.30 28.50
C HIS A 188 -23.78 10.38 27.92
N PHE A 189 -23.52 9.77 26.76
CA PHE A 189 -22.17 9.66 26.20
C PHE A 189 -22.04 10.19 24.76
N GLU A 190 -23.12 10.29 23.99
CA GLU A 190 -23.05 10.76 22.58
C GLU A 190 -23.31 12.27 22.41
N ASP A 191 -23.92 12.95 23.38
CA ASP A 191 -24.14 14.42 23.35
C ASP A 191 -22.85 15.27 23.52
N ASN A 192 -21.67 14.63 23.62
CA ASN A 192 -20.36 15.30 23.67
C ASN A 192 -19.49 15.05 22.42
N LYS A 193 -20.11 14.95 21.24
CA LYS A 193 -19.35 14.94 19.97
C LYS A 193 -19.80 16.10 19.08
N PRO A 194 -18.92 17.05 18.72
CA PRO A 194 -19.24 18.01 17.68
C PRO A 194 -19.41 17.27 16.35
N GLU A 195 -20.51 17.54 15.65
CA GLU A 195 -20.78 17.05 14.30
C GLU A 195 -19.60 17.37 13.36
N SER A 196 -19.12 16.36 12.65
CA SER A 196 -18.52 16.55 11.32
C SER A 196 -18.73 15.28 10.48
N PRO A 197 -18.89 15.43 9.15
CA PRO A 197 -19.60 14.48 8.31
C PRO A 197 -18.73 13.33 7.78
N ASP A 198 -19.39 12.19 7.63
CA ASP A 198 -19.16 11.05 6.73
C ASP A 198 -17.73 10.66 6.27
N LEU A 199 -17.36 9.47 6.77
CA LEU A 199 -16.82 8.30 6.07
C LEU A 199 -15.49 8.36 5.29
N VAL A 200 -14.50 7.72 5.94
CA VAL A 200 -13.54 6.72 5.45
C VAL A 200 -12.40 7.18 4.54
N ASN A 201 -11.17 7.13 5.09
CA ASN A 201 -10.15 6.21 4.57
C ASN A 201 -8.97 6.10 5.53
N GLU A 202 -8.73 4.88 6.02
CA GLU A 202 -7.42 4.53 6.55
C GLU A 202 -6.38 4.67 5.44
N THR A 203 -5.30 5.41 5.70
CA THR A 203 -4.01 5.06 5.12
C THR A 203 -2.86 5.50 6.02
N SER A 204 -2.29 4.48 6.65
CA SER A 204 -0.85 4.21 6.69
C SER A 204 -0.03 4.63 7.92
N LYS A 205 0.78 3.64 8.35
CA LYS A 205 2.13 3.72 8.93
C LYS A 205 2.23 3.76 10.45
N THR A 206 2.28 2.58 11.05
CA THR A 206 3.15 2.33 12.21
C THR A 206 4.42 1.61 11.76
N LYS A 207 5.55 2.32 11.81
CA LYS A 207 6.86 1.83 12.27
C LYS A 207 7.58 3.02 12.93
N PRO A 208 8.56 2.82 13.82
CA PRO A 208 8.71 1.82 14.88
C PRO A 208 9.06 2.48 16.24
N LYS A 209 8.90 1.75 17.36
CA LYS A 209 9.37 2.23 18.68
C LYS A 209 10.90 2.19 18.77
N GLN A 210 11.47 3.35 19.08
CA GLN A 210 12.86 3.57 19.47
C GLN A 210 13.23 2.83 20.75
N LYS A 211 14.44 2.24 20.80
CA LYS A 211 15.29 2.30 21.99
C LYS A 211 16.74 2.56 21.58
N VAL A 212 17.30 3.56 22.24
CA VAL A 212 18.59 4.20 22.04
C VAL A 212 19.72 3.36 22.63
N SER A 213 20.85 3.22 21.93
CA SER A 213 22.17 3.27 22.56
C SER A 213 23.23 3.76 21.57
N ARG A 214 24.01 4.76 22.03
CA ARG A 214 25.14 5.40 21.33
C ARG A 214 26.37 4.49 21.34
N LYS A 215 27.09 4.38 20.22
CA LYS A 215 28.54 4.65 20.15
C LYS A 215 29.00 4.80 18.70
N LYS A 216 29.80 5.83 18.44
CA LYS A 216 30.45 6.15 17.17
C LYS A 216 31.72 5.31 16.98
N SER A 217 31.98 4.85 15.76
CA SER A 217 33.34 4.80 15.18
C SER A 217 33.31 4.54 13.67
N ASN A 218 33.77 5.57 12.94
CA ASN A 218 34.54 5.63 11.68
C ASN A 218 34.29 4.72 10.46
N MET A 219 34.09 5.42 9.33
CA MET A 219 34.74 5.31 8.01
C MET A 219 35.28 3.94 7.55
N ASN A 220 34.80 3.45 6.40
CA ASN A 220 35.56 3.61 5.14
C ASN A 220 34.77 3.16 3.89
N VAL A 221 35.17 3.81 2.80
CA VAL A 221 34.81 3.65 1.38
C VAL A 221 35.32 2.32 0.82
N THR A 222 34.60 1.74 -0.16
CA THR A 222 35.05 1.15 -1.46
C THR A 222 33.86 0.37 -2.03
N ASP A 223 33.22 0.82 -3.11
CA ASP A 223 33.55 0.53 -4.51
C ASP A 223 33.44 -0.97 -4.85
N SER A 224 32.50 -1.33 -5.73
CA SER A 224 32.72 -2.23 -6.88
C SER A 224 31.42 -2.40 -7.67
N SER A 225 31.55 -2.09 -8.96
CA SER A 225 30.69 -2.40 -10.09
C SER A 225 30.22 -3.86 -10.16
N GLU A 226 29.03 -4.10 -10.70
CA GLU A 226 28.91 -5.07 -11.80
C GLU A 226 27.65 -4.87 -12.66
N TYR A 227 27.88 -4.94 -13.96
CA TYR A 227 26.95 -4.76 -15.07
C TYR A 227 25.91 -5.89 -15.15
N ASN A 228 24.67 -5.57 -15.53
CA ASN A 228 23.78 -6.51 -16.20
C ASN A 228 23.49 -6.02 -17.63
N LYS A 229 23.92 -6.82 -18.62
CA LYS A 229 23.62 -6.66 -20.04
C LYS A 229 22.20 -7.16 -20.36
N PRO A 230 21.51 -6.59 -21.36
CA PRO A 230 20.19 -7.04 -21.81
C PRO A 230 20.27 -8.26 -22.74
N GLU A 231 19.30 -9.18 -22.59
CA GLU A 231 19.08 -10.34 -23.48
C GLU A 231 18.67 -9.91 -24.89
N GLU A 232 19.34 -10.49 -25.89
CA GLU A 232 19.04 -10.34 -27.32
C GLU A 232 17.79 -11.13 -27.72
N ALA A 233 16.99 -10.51 -28.59
CA ALA A 233 15.87 -11.08 -29.28
C ALA A 233 16.32 -12.17 -30.28
N ALA A 234 15.72 -13.36 -30.18
CA ALA A 234 15.75 -14.34 -31.25
C ALA A 234 14.55 -14.10 -32.20
N GLN A 235 14.86 -13.75 -33.44
CA GLN A 235 13.96 -13.84 -34.60
C GLN A 235 14.40 -15.00 -35.50
N ASN A 236 13.40 -15.83 -35.87
CA ASN A 236 13.29 -16.69 -37.05
C ASN A 236 14.18 -17.95 -37.14
N VAL A 237 13.58 -19.16 -37.06
CA VAL A 237 12.92 -19.93 -38.15
C VAL A 237 11.85 -20.83 -37.53
#